data_AF-A0A2V7YJ83-F1
#
_entry.id   AF-A0A2V7YJ83-F1
#
_cell.length_a   1.000
_cell.length_b   1.000
_cell.length_c   1.000
_cell.angle_alpha   90.00
_cell.angle_beta   90.00
_cell.angle_gamma   90.00
#
_symmetry.space_group_name_H-M   'P 1'
#
loop_
_entity.id
_entity.type
_entity.pdbx_description
1 polymer ?
#
loop_
_entity_poly.entity_id
_entity_poly.type
_entity_poly.pdbx_seq_one_letter_code
_entity_poly.pdbx_strand_id
1 'polypeptide(L)'
;MSGEQFALAEAVDRLRELRREGPDGKLIVISAADPLNLTGILDPGERVRAVPTNRIAYRDGVAVSVMEGDFLRPMTNVDATLAM
;
A
#
# COMPACT_ATOMS: atom_id res chain seq x y z
N MET A 1 -0.22 -14.98 27.23
CA MET A 1 0.41 -13.69 27.55
C MET A 1 1.61 -13.52 26.62
N SER A 2 1.47 -12.68 25.60
CA SER A 2 2.53 -12.09 24.77
C SER A 2 1.80 -11.35 23.64
N GLY A 3 1.90 -10.03 23.57
CA GLY A 3 1.05 -9.22 22.68
C GLY A 3 1.71 -8.01 22.06
N GLU A 4 3.00 -7.81 22.28
CA GLU A 4 3.74 -6.73 21.66
C GLU A 4 4.71 -7.32 20.64
N GLN A 5 4.41 -7.09 19.36
CA GLN A 5 5.33 -7.37 18.28
C GLN A 5 6.22 -6.16 18.09
N PHE A 6 7.38 -6.17 18.73
CA PHE A 6 8.43 -5.21 18.46
C PHE A 6 9.24 -5.68 17.25
N ALA A 7 9.55 -4.75 16.35
CA ALA A 7 10.55 -5.00 15.33
C ALA A 7 11.94 -5.09 15.97
N LEU A 8 12.88 -5.74 15.29
CA LEU A 8 14.29 -5.70 15.66
C LEU A 8 14.80 -4.26 15.59
N ALA A 9 15.82 -3.92 16.40
CA ALA A 9 16.40 -2.56 16.42
C ALA A 9 16.88 -2.12 15.03
N GLU A 10 17.39 -3.07 14.24
CA GLU A 10 17.93 -2.87 12.90
C GLU A 10 16.84 -2.66 11.83
N ALA A 11 15.56 -2.92 12.14
CA ALA A 11 14.48 -2.80 11.17
C ALA A 11 14.35 -1.38 10.60
N VAL A 12 14.55 -0.36 11.44
CA VAL A 12 14.51 1.05 11.00
C VAL A 12 15.64 1.34 10.03
N ASP A 13 16.84 0.81 10.27
CA ASP A 13 17.99 1.01 9.38
C ASP A 13 17.75 0.33 8.02
N ARG A 14 17.20 -0.88 8.02
CA ARG A 14 16.81 -1.58 6.78
C ARG A 14 15.73 -0.82 6.02
N LEU A 15 14.72 -0.27 6.69
CA LEU A 15 13.70 0.57 6.03
C LEU A 15 14.30 1.86 5.45
N ARG A 16 15.28 2.47 6.14
CA ARG A 16 15.99 3.64 5.62
C ARG A 16 16.84 3.30 4.39
N GLU A 17 17.47 2.13 4.36
CA GLU A 17 18.22 1.63 3.20
C GLU A 17 17.31 1.42 1.99
N LEU A 18 16.20 0.70 2.17
CA LEU A 18 15.19 0.49 1.12
C LEU A 18 14.67 1.83 0.56
N ARG A 19 14.42 2.82 1.43
CA ARG A 19 14.01 4.16 0.99
C ARG A 19 15.07 4.86 0.13
N ARG A 20 16.37 4.60 0.37
CA ARG A 20 17.47 5.19 -0.43
C ARG A 20 17.61 4.54 -1.80
N GLU A 21 17.21 3.26 -1.96
CA GLU A 21 17.22 2.57 -3.25
C GLU A 21 16.24 3.23 -4.25
N GLY A 22 15.20 3.89 -3.72
CA GLY A 22 14.21 4.60 -4.53
C GLY A 22 13.08 3.70 -5.03
N PRO A 23 12.11 4.27 -5.75
CA PRO A 23 11.01 3.52 -6.33
C PRO A 23 11.50 2.57 -7.44
N ASP A 24 10.98 1.36 -7.46
CA ASP A 24 11.30 0.34 -8.48
C ASP A 24 10.13 0.04 -9.42
N GLY A 25 8.99 0.72 -9.22
CA GLY A 25 7.82 0.63 -10.09
C GLY A 25 7.05 -0.68 -9.98
N LYS A 26 7.41 -1.57 -9.05
CA LYS A 26 6.70 -2.84 -8.87
C LYS A 26 5.30 -2.63 -8.34
N LEU A 27 4.40 -3.49 -8.80
CA LEU A 27 3.05 -3.59 -8.25
C LEU A 27 3.01 -4.58 -7.09
N ILE A 28 2.53 -4.10 -5.95
CA ILE A 28 2.26 -4.91 -4.76
C ILE A 28 0.76 -4.95 -4.57
N VAL A 29 0.19 -6.17 -4.58
CA VAL A 29 -1.25 -6.37 -4.40
C VAL A 29 -1.52 -6.95 -3.02
N ILE A 30 -2.36 -6.28 -2.25
CA ILE A 30 -2.79 -6.75 -0.93
C ILE A 30 -4.31 -6.94 -0.89
N SER A 31 -4.78 -7.71 0.09
CA SER A 31 -6.20 -7.71 0.46
C SER A 31 -6.58 -6.35 1.04
N ALA A 32 -7.77 -5.85 0.73
CA ALA A 32 -8.26 -4.65 1.39
C ALA A 32 -8.53 -4.87 2.90
N ALA A 33 -8.65 -6.13 3.34
CA ALA A 33 -8.75 -6.49 4.75
C ALA A 33 -7.40 -6.59 5.46
N ASP A 34 -6.28 -6.43 4.76
CA ASP A 34 -4.95 -6.41 5.36
C ASP A 34 -4.78 -5.16 6.26
N PRO A 35 -4.09 -5.24 7.41
CA PRO A 35 -3.77 -4.07 8.24
C PRO A 35 -3.01 -2.95 7.49
N LEU A 36 -2.32 -3.28 6.40
CA LEU A 36 -1.64 -2.31 5.52
C LEU A 36 -2.59 -1.60 4.54
N ASN A 37 -3.90 -1.85 4.58
CA ASN A 37 -4.87 -0.98 3.91
C ASN A 37 -4.95 0.39 4.61
N LEU A 38 -4.05 1.28 4.20
CA LEU A 38 -3.89 2.63 4.73
C LEU A 38 -4.56 3.69 3.84
N THR A 39 -5.35 3.27 2.85
CA THR A 39 -6.08 4.17 1.96
C THR A 39 -7.03 5.09 2.74
N GLY A 40 -6.98 6.39 2.44
CA GLY A 40 -7.77 7.40 3.14
C GLY A 40 -7.41 7.57 4.62
N ILE A 41 -6.31 6.98 5.09
CA ILE A 41 -5.72 7.23 6.43
C ILE A 41 -4.47 8.09 6.30
N LEU A 42 -3.50 7.64 5.49
CA LEU A 42 -2.24 8.36 5.29
C LEU A 42 -2.30 9.38 4.16
N ASP A 43 -3.27 9.23 3.26
CA ASP A 43 -3.50 10.07 2.10
C ASP A 43 -4.93 10.66 2.13
N PRO A 44 -5.19 11.81 1.46
CA PRO A 44 -6.52 12.43 1.42
C PRO A 44 -7.49 11.72 0.45
N GLY A 45 -7.12 10.57 -0.11
CA GLY A 45 -7.93 9.81 -1.05
C GLY A 45 -9.09 9.06 -0.42
N GLU A 46 -9.86 8.39 -1.27
CA GLU A 46 -11.00 7.58 -0.85
C GLU A 46 -10.54 6.35 -0.07
N ARG A 47 -11.15 6.11 1.10
CA ARG A 47 -10.93 4.90 1.89
C ARG A 47 -11.52 3.68 1.19
N VAL A 48 -10.68 2.70 0.90
CA VAL A 48 -11.11 1.40 0.40
C VAL A 48 -11.68 0.57 1.54
N ARG A 49 -12.90 0.05 1.36
CA ARG A 49 -13.55 -0.80 2.36
C ARG A 49 -12.75 -2.07 2.60
N ALA A 50 -12.58 -2.43 3.87
CA ALA A 50 -11.82 -3.60 4.32
C ALA A 50 -12.62 -4.91 4.14
N VAL A 51 -12.91 -5.25 2.88
CA VAL A 51 -13.61 -6.48 2.50
C VAL A 51 -12.57 -7.50 2.01
N PRO A 52 -12.56 -8.74 2.52
CA PRO A 52 -11.54 -9.74 2.16
C PRO A 52 -11.46 -10.12 0.68
N THR A 53 -12.52 -9.89 -0.10
CA THR A 53 -12.54 -10.13 -1.55
C THR A 53 -11.94 -8.99 -2.34
N ASN A 54 -11.86 -7.78 -1.77
CA ASN A 54 -11.32 -6.63 -2.46
C ASN A 54 -9.78 -6.70 -2.47
N ARG A 55 -9.16 -6.20 -3.54
CA ARG A 55 -7.70 -6.11 -3.67
C ARG A 55 -7.28 -4.68 -3.95
N ILE A 56 -6.17 -4.24 -3.38
CA ILE A 56 -5.59 -2.93 -3.63
C ILE A 56 -4.22 -3.16 -4.26
N ALA A 57 -3.98 -2.56 -5.42
CA ALA A 57 -2.67 -2.52 -6.04
C ALA A 57 -1.97 -1.22 -5.65
N TYR A 58 -0.77 -1.36 -5.11
CA TYR A 58 0.14 -0.27 -4.79
C TYR A 58 1.29 -0.27 -5.79
N ARG A 59 1.73 0.94 -6.18
CA ARG A 59 3.01 1.17 -6.85
C ARG A 59 3.78 2.18 -6.03
N ASP A 60 4.98 1.82 -5.57
CA ASP A 60 5.85 2.70 -4.80
C ASP A 60 5.16 3.36 -3.58
N GLY A 61 4.27 2.61 -2.92
CA GLY A 61 3.50 3.08 -1.76
C GLY A 61 2.21 3.86 -2.08
N VAL A 62 1.93 4.13 -3.36
CA VAL A 62 0.71 4.81 -3.82
C VAL A 62 -0.32 3.79 -4.30
N ALA A 63 -1.56 3.87 -3.79
CA ALA A 63 -2.65 3.03 -4.29
C ALA A 63 -3.06 3.48 -5.70
N VAL A 64 -2.92 2.59 -6.69
CA VAL A 64 -3.18 2.92 -8.10
C VAL A 64 -4.52 2.37 -8.59
N SER A 65 -4.98 1.24 -8.05
CA SER A 65 -6.26 0.64 -8.41
C SER A 65 -6.82 -0.29 -7.33
N VAL A 66 -8.13 -0.46 -7.33
CA VAL A 66 -8.86 -1.38 -6.45
C VAL A 66 -9.67 -2.34 -7.29
N MET A 67 -9.64 -3.63 -6.94
CA MET A 67 -10.57 -4.63 -7.42
C MET A 67 -11.67 -4.80 -6.39
N GLU A 68 -12.92 -4.51 -6.76
CA GLU A 68 -14.13 -4.66 -5.93
C GLU A 68 -15.08 -5.65 -6.62
N GLY A 69 -15.04 -6.91 -6.20
CA GLY A 69 -15.65 -8.01 -6.97
C GLY A 69 -14.95 -8.14 -8.33
N ASP A 70 -15.72 -8.09 -9.42
CA ASP A 70 -15.19 -8.17 -10.79
C ASP A 70 -14.83 -6.80 -11.40
N PHE A 71 -15.01 -5.71 -10.63
CA PHE A 71 -14.77 -4.36 -11.11
C PHE A 71 -13.39 -3.86 -10.71
N LEU A 72 -12.57 -3.50 -11.70
CA LEU A 72 -11.31 -2.79 -11.48
C LEU A 72 -11.55 -1.28 -11.57
N ARG A 73 -11.35 -0.59 -10.46
CA ARG A 73 -11.50 0.86 -10.33
C ARG A 73 -10.13 1.53 -10.17
N PRO A 74 -9.74 2.46 -11.05
CA PRO A 74 -8.53 3.26 -10.84
C PRO A 74 -8.71 4.22 -9.67
N MET A 75 -7.67 4.41 -8.85
CA MET A 75 -7.68 5.35 -7.71
C MET A 75 -6.92 6.65 -8.00
N THR A 76 -5.85 6.55 -8.77
CA THR A 76 -5.01 7.67 -9.19
C THR A 76 -4.66 7.48 -10.65
N ASN A 77 -4.39 8.59 -11.35
CA ASN A 77 -3.92 8.52 -12.71
C ASN A 77 -2.50 7.93 -12.71
N VAL A 78 -2.34 6.75 -13.32
CA VAL A 78 -1.11 5.92 -13.29
C VAL A 78 0.12 6.66 -13.84
N ASP A 79 -0.12 7.67 -14.69
CA ASP A 79 0.90 8.56 -15.25
C ASP A 79 1.38 9.63 -14.26
N ALA A 80 0.54 10.09 -13.33
CA ALA A 80 0.95 11.03 -12.29
C ALA A 80 1.95 10.40 -11.31
N THR A 81 1.88 9.08 -11.14
CA THR A 81 2.80 8.30 -10.32
C THR A 81 4.15 8.01 -11.03
N LEU A 82 4.35 8.46 -12.28
CA LEU A 82 5.66 8.42 -12.96
C LEU A 82 6.51 9.68 -12.66
N ALA A 83 5.92 10.70 -12.04
CA ALA A 83 6.52 12.03 -11.83
C ALA A 83 6.92 12.34 -10.37
N MET A 84 6.78 11.37 -9.46
CA MET A 84 7.18 11.45 -8.05
C MET A 84 8.27 10.44 -7.74
#